data_AF-A0A7W4FGK4-F1
#
_entry.id   AF-A0A7W4FGK4-F1
#
_cell.length_a   1.000
_cell.length_b   1.000
_cell.length_c   1.000
_cell.angle_alpha   90.00
_cell.angle_beta   90.00
_cell.angle_gamma   90.00
#
_symmetry.space_group_name_H-M   'P 1'
#
loop_
_entity.id
_entity.type
_entity.pdbx_description
1 polymer ?
#
loop_
_entity_poly.entity_id
_entity_poly.type
_entity_poly.pdbx_seq_one_letter_code
_entity_poly.pdbx_strand_id
1 'polypeptide(L)'
;MLSSNALKYNIHNKPSFIAKALAMIFFLTIAFLFILLWGIGWVSLLCLLAYLSTAFYIVYSLPFLPFSSRLSESGEIEVNQPIKVTGDISARSFYNGWILLLCVEVNDALLVSDKHNKPKHNKPRKWFIVFHDSVTDSEYRLLARLINSTS
;
A
#
# COMPACT_ATOMS: atom_id res chain seq x y z
N MET A 1 29.41 8.49 -17.64
CA MET A 1 28.34 7.78 -18.37
C MET A 1 27.02 8.34 -17.87
N LEU A 2 26.35 9.18 -18.66
CA LEU A 2 25.03 9.71 -18.32
C LEU A 2 23.99 8.62 -18.57
N SER A 3 23.70 7.82 -17.54
CA SER A 3 22.45 7.06 -17.49
C SER A 3 21.36 8.04 -17.11
N SER A 4 20.52 8.40 -18.08
CA SER A 4 19.30 9.17 -17.86
C SER A 4 18.48 8.48 -16.76
N ASN A 5 18.38 9.09 -15.57
CA ASN A 5 17.39 8.80 -14.51
C ASN A 5 15.96 9.13 -15.02
N ALA A 6 15.58 8.58 -16.17
CA ALA A 6 14.22 8.69 -16.66
C ALA A 6 13.39 7.65 -15.91
N LEU A 7 12.35 8.13 -15.23
CA LEU A 7 11.27 7.32 -14.67
C LEU A 7 10.62 6.51 -15.81
N LYS A 8 11.11 5.29 -16.03
CA LYS A 8 10.91 4.50 -17.26
C LYS A 8 9.76 3.51 -17.13
N TYR A 9 9.52 2.99 -15.93
CA TYR A 9 8.47 2.01 -15.67
C TYR A 9 7.24 2.71 -15.12
N ASN A 10 6.07 2.45 -15.70
CA ASN A 10 4.79 2.98 -15.22
C ASN A 10 3.94 1.82 -14.70
N ILE A 11 3.75 1.76 -13.39
CA ILE A 11 2.95 0.74 -12.73
C ILE A 11 1.56 1.32 -12.50
N HIS A 12 0.53 0.58 -12.91
CA HIS A 12 -0.87 0.93 -12.68
C HIS A 12 -1.62 -0.21 -12.01
N ASN A 13 -2.17 0.06 -10.83
CA ASN A 13 -2.87 -0.95 -10.05
C ASN A 13 -4.30 -1.19 -10.53
N LYS A 14 -4.66 -2.47 -10.62
CA LYS A 14 -6.03 -2.94 -10.69
C LYS A 14 -6.60 -3.14 -9.28
N PRO A 15 -7.94 -3.16 -9.11
CA PRO A 15 -8.56 -3.49 -7.83
C PRO A 15 -8.09 -4.86 -7.32
N SER A 16 -7.53 -4.91 -6.11
CA SER A 16 -7.04 -6.15 -5.51
C SER A 16 -8.20 -6.99 -4.96
N PHE A 17 -8.24 -8.26 -5.37
CA PHE A 17 -9.08 -9.29 -4.77
C PHE A 17 -8.57 -9.70 -3.38
N ILE A 18 -7.25 -9.81 -3.20
CA ILE A 18 -6.63 -10.13 -1.90
C ILE A 18 -7.04 -9.10 -0.84
N ALA A 19 -7.03 -7.81 -1.20
CA ALA A 19 -7.44 -6.74 -0.30
C ALA A 19 -8.92 -6.83 0.08
N LYS A 20 -9.80 -7.16 -0.88
CA LYS A 20 -11.23 -7.41 -0.61
C LYS A 20 -11.43 -8.63 0.29
N ALA A 21 -10.70 -9.71 0.06
CA ALA A 21 -10.76 -10.92 0.88
C ALA A 21 -10.30 -10.63 2.32
N LEU A 22 -9.20 -9.90 2.51
CA LEU A 22 -8.73 -9.47 3.83
C LEU A 22 -9.75 -8.60 4.57
N ALA A 23 -10.38 -7.65 3.87
CA ALA A 23 -11.43 -6.83 4.45
C ALA A 23 -12.65 -7.68 4.88
N MET A 24 -13.08 -8.64 4.05
CA MET A 24 -14.14 -9.57 4.43
C MET A 24 -13.78 -10.42 5.65
N ILE A 25 -12.56 -10.97 5.69
CA ILE A 25 -12.08 -11.76 6.84
C ILE A 25 -12.10 -10.91 8.10
N PHE A 26 -11.66 -9.64 8.04
CA PHE A 26 -11.72 -8.72 9.17
C PHE A 26 -13.15 -8.47 9.68
N PHE A 27 -14.11 -8.25 8.79
CA PHE A 27 -15.51 -8.11 9.21
C PHE A 27 -16.07 -9.41 9.80
N LEU A 28 -15.69 -10.57 9.25
CA LEU A 28 -16.10 -11.88 9.75
C LEU A 28 -15.51 -12.19 11.13
N THR A 29 -14.25 -11.83 11.40
CA THR A 29 -13.65 -12.01 12.73
C THR A 29 -14.35 -11.15 13.78
N ILE A 30 -14.71 -9.91 13.45
CA ILE A 30 -15.53 -9.06 14.32
C ILE A 30 -16.91 -9.69 14.56
N ALA A 31 -17.58 -10.20 13.52
CA ALA A 31 -18.87 -10.89 13.69
C ALA A 31 -18.73 -12.10 14.63
N PHE A 32 -17.67 -12.89 14.47
CA PHE A 32 -17.37 -14.03 15.33
C PHE A 32 -17.13 -13.60 16.79
N LEU A 33 -16.39 -12.52 17.01
CA LEU A 33 -16.20 -11.94 18.34
C LEU A 33 -17.53 -11.49 18.98
N PHE A 34 -18.44 -10.89 18.21
CA PHE A 34 -19.77 -10.52 18.70
C PHE A 34 -20.59 -11.75 19.11
N ILE A 35 -20.53 -12.84 18.34
CA ILE A 35 -21.20 -14.11 18.69
C ILE A 35 -20.66 -14.64 20.02
N LEU A 36 -19.34 -14.64 20.21
CA LEU A 36 -18.69 -15.08 21.44
C LEU A 36 -19.07 -14.21 22.65
N LEU A 37 -19.20 -12.89 22.47
CA LEU A 37 -19.43 -11.96 23.57
C LEU A 37 -20.88 -11.96 24.09
N TRP A 38 -21.86 -12.04 23.18
CA TRP A 38 -23.28 -11.86 23.53
C TRP A 38 -24.12 -13.13 23.49
N GLY A 39 -23.60 -14.23 22.95
CA GLY A 39 -24.39 -15.43 22.71
C GLY A 39 -25.48 -15.21 21.64
N ILE A 40 -26.11 -16.32 21.21
CA ILE A 40 -27.08 -16.30 20.11
C ILE A 40 -28.50 -16.19 20.69
N GLY A 41 -29.04 -14.98 20.67
CA GLY A 41 -30.46 -14.68 20.86
C GLY A 41 -31.07 -14.14 19.56
N TRP A 42 -32.40 -14.10 19.46
CA TRP A 42 -33.08 -13.65 18.24
C TRP A 42 -32.74 -12.20 17.83
N VAL A 43 -32.56 -11.31 18.82
CA VAL A 43 -32.15 -9.92 18.57
C VAL A 43 -30.70 -9.84 18.09
N SER A 44 -29.77 -10.62 18.68
CA SER A 44 -28.38 -10.64 18.23
C SER A 44 -28.22 -11.25 16.85
N LEU A 45 -29.06 -12.21 16.48
CA LEU A 45 -29.12 -12.78 15.13
C LEU A 45 -29.49 -11.72 14.08
N LEU A 46 -30.53 -10.92 14.32
CA LEU A 46 -30.94 -9.86 13.40
C LEU A 46 -29.85 -8.79 13.24
N CYS A 47 -29.21 -8.38 14.33
CA CYS A 47 -28.08 -7.46 14.30
C CYS A 47 -26.89 -8.03 13.51
N LEU A 48 -26.60 -9.33 13.67
CA LEU A 48 -25.52 -10.01 12.95
C LEU A 48 -25.78 -10.05 11.44
N LEU A 49 -27.02 -10.37 11.01
CA LEU A 49 -27.39 -10.39 9.60
C LEU A 49 -27.32 -8.99 8.97
N ALA A 50 -27.80 -7.97 9.69
CA ALA A 50 -27.67 -6.58 9.26
C ALA A 50 -26.19 -6.20 9.10
N TYR A 51 -25.37 -6.50 10.11
CA TYR A 51 -23.93 -6.24 10.09
C TYR A 51 -23.23 -6.93 8.91
N LEU A 52 -23.48 -8.22 8.67
CA LEU A 52 -22.88 -8.95 7.56
C LEU A 52 -23.29 -8.37 6.20
N SER A 53 -24.56 -7.98 6.06
CA SER A 53 -25.07 -7.35 4.83
C SER A 53 -24.39 -6.01 4.58
N THR A 54 -24.26 -5.18 5.62
CA THR A 54 -23.56 -3.90 5.53
C THR A 54 -22.06 -4.09 5.25
N ALA A 55 -21.41 -5.05 5.91
CA ALA A 55 -20.00 -5.38 5.66
C ALA A 55 -19.77 -5.81 4.21
N PHE A 56 -20.61 -6.70 3.68
CA PHE A 56 -20.53 -7.15 2.29
C PHE A 56 -20.72 -5.97 1.31
N TYR A 57 -21.72 -5.13 1.56
CA TYR A 57 -21.95 -3.92 0.78
C TYR A 57 -20.74 -2.98 0.80
N ILE A 58 -20.18 -2.71 1.98
CA ILE A 58 -18.99 -1.86 2.15
C ILE A 58 -17.81 -2.43 1.35
N VAL A 59 -17.47 -3.71 1.52
CA VAL A 59 -16.30 -4.29 0.83
C VAL A 59 -16.49 -4.31 -0.69
N TYR A 60 -17.70 -4.57 -1.17
CA TYR A 60 -17.96 -4.61 -2.60
C TYR A 60 -17.98 -3.21 -3.23
N SER A 61 -18.56 -2.23 -2.52
CA SER A 61 -18.67 -0.85 -2.99
C SER A 61 -17.40 -0.03 -2.81
N LEU A 62 -16.44 -0.47 -1.99
CA LEU A 62 -15.21 0.28 -1.75
C LEU A 62 -14.41 0.48 -3.04
N PRO A 63 -14.23 1.73 -3.51
CA PRO A 63 -13.27 2.00 -4.57
C PRO A 63 -11.88 1.86 -3.97
N PHE A 64 -11.17 0.77 -4.30
CA PHE A 64 -9.76 0.68 -3.96
C PHE A 64 -9.02 1.80 -4.69
N LEU A 65 -8.34 2.65 -3.92
CA LEU A 65 -7.60 3.79 -4.45
C LEU A 65 -6.57 3.29 -5.47
N PRO A 66 -6.62 3.75 -6.72
CA PRO A 66 -5.65 3.34 -7.72
C PRO A 66 -4.26 3.79 -7.26
N PHE A 67 -3.31 2.86 -7.27
CA PHE A 67 -1.91 3.17 -7.11
C PHE A 67 -1.30 3.31 -8.50
N SER A 68 -0.75 4.48 -8.78
CA SER A 68 0.01 4.71 -10.00
C SER A 68 1.37 5.26 -9.62
N SER A 69 2.42 4.61 -10.08
CA SER A 69 3.78 5.04 -9.81
C SER A 69 4.65 4.93 -11.05
N ARG A 70 5.61 5.83 -11.15
CA ARG A 70 6.70 5.73 -12.10
C ARG A 70 7.98 5.39 -11.37
N LEU A 71 8.77 4.48 -11.91
CA LEU A 71 10.02 4.03 -11.31
C LEU A 71 11.19 4.18 -12.27
N SER A 72 12.33 4.54 -11.70
CA SER A 72 13.63 4.48 -12.36
C SER A 72 14.36 3.18 -12.01
N GLU A 73 15.35 2.81 -12.81
CA GLU A 73 16.24 1.67 -12.51
C GLU A 73 17.16 1.93 -11.31
N SER A 74 17.32 3.21 -10.90
CA SER A 74 18.16 3.65 -9.78
C SER A 74 17.44 3.67 -8.43
N GLY A 75 16.14 3.36 -8.38
CA GLY A 75 15.35 3.30 -7.14
C GLY A 75 14.61 4.60 -6.78
N GLU A 76 14.69 5.63 -7.63
CA GLU A 76 13.82 6.81 -7.54
C GLU A 76 12.39 6.42 -7.97
N ILE A 77 11.40 6.83 -7.19
CA ILE A 77 9.98 6.58 -7.43
C ILE A 77 9.17 7.89 -7.38
N GLU A 78 8.30 8.06 -8.37
CA GLU A 78 7.25 9.08 -8.39
C GLU A 78 5.89 8.37 -8.28
N VAL A 79 5.29 8.41 -7.10
CA VAL A 79 3.90 7.99 -6.91
C VAL A 79 3.01 9.13 -7.34
N ASN A 80 2.12 8.91 -8.30
CA ASN A 80 1.16 9.90 -8.80
C ASN A 80 -0.19 9.80 -8.08
N GLN A 81 -0.57 8.59 -7.65
CA GLN A 81 -1.82 8.29 -6.95
C GLN A 81 -1.57 7.24 -5.84
N PRO A 82 -2.22 7.33 -4.66
CA PRO A 82 -3.28 8.28 -4.30
C PRO A 82 -2.79 9.68 -3.90
N ILE A 83 -1.51 9.83 -3.56
CA ILE A 83 -0.89 11.11 -3.19
C ILE A 83 0.35 11.28 -4.04
N LYS A 84 0.53 12.46 -4.63
CA LYS A 84 1.73 12.76 -5.39
C LYS A 84 2.95 12.82 -4.47
N VAL A 85 3.92 11.93 -4.66
CA VAL A 85 5.12 11.78 -3.83
C VAL A 85 6.29 11.40 -4.71
N THR A 86 7.35 12.19 -4.65
CA THR A 86 8.64 11.88 -5.28
C THR A 86 9.67 11.57 -4.20
N GLY A 87 10.43 10.51 -4.39
CA GLY A 87 11.40 10.09 -3.38
C GLY A 87 12.16 8.84 -3.78
N ASP A 88 12.92 8.33 -2.83
CA ASP A 88 13.71 7.11 -3.00
C ASP A 88 13.06 5.96 -2.22
N ILE A 89 13.21 4.74 -2.75
CA ILE A 89 12.78 3.53 -2.04
C ILE A 89 13.72 3.31 -0.85
N SER A 90 13.16 3.25 0.35
CA SER A 90 13.92 2.99 1.57
C SER A 90 14.18 1.49 1.74
N ALA A 91 15.34 1.14 2.29
CA ALA A 91 15.70 -0.24 2.70
C ALA A 91 14.72 -0.87 3.70
N ARG A 92 13.85 -0.06 4.33
CA ARG A 92 12.79 -0.52 5.24
C ARG A 92 11.57 -1.09 4.52
N SER A 93 11.53 -0.96 3.20
CA SER A 93 10.48 -1.57 2.39
C SER A 93 10.55 -3.09 2.52
N PHE A 94 9.40 -3.74 2.47
CA PHE A 94 9.29 -5.18 2.66
C PHE A 94 8.37 -5.78 1.61
N TYR A 95 8.62 -7.01 1.20
CA TYR A 95 7.73 -7.75 0.31
C TYR A 95 7.65 -9.23 0.71
N ASN A 96 6.51 -9.84 0.40
CA ASN A 96 6.27 -11.28 0.52
C ASN A 96 5.67 -11.79 -0.82
N GLY A 97 5.12 -12.99 -0.90
CA GLY A 97 4.36 -13.47 -2.06
C GLY A 97 2.98 -12.83 -2.25
N TRP A 98 2.48 -12.09 -1.25
CA TRP A 98 1.10 -11.58 -1.24
C TRP A 98 1.02 -10.06 -1.26
N ILE A 99 1.93 -9.38 -0.55
CA ILE A 99 1.87 -7.95 -0.28
C ILE A 99 3.29 -7.37 -0.32
N LEU A 100 3.39 -6.16 -0.85
CA LEU A 100 4.57 -5.31 -0.83
C LEU A 100 4.26 -4.02 -0.06
N LEU A 101 5.03 -3.77 0.99
CA LEU A 101 5.02 -2.56 1.80
C LEU A 101 6.16 -1.66 1.32
N LEU A 102 5.81 -0.65 0.54
CA LEU A 102 6.76 0.28 -0.04
C LEU A 102 6.92 1.50 0.87
N CYS A 103 8.13 1.71 1.38
CA CYS A 103 8.48 2.90 2.14
C CYS A 103 9.20 3.88 1.22
N VAL A 104 8.55 5.00 0.90
CA VAL A 104 9.13 6.07 0.09
C VAL A 104 9.65 7.17 1.01
N GLU A 105 10.95 7.45 0.93
CA GLU A 105 11.59 8.59 1.58
C GLU A 105 11.44 9.81 0.67
N VAL A 106 10.63 10.78 1.09
CA VAL A 106 10.25 11.91 0.26
C VAL A 106 11.45 12.84 0.06
N ASN A 107 11.80 13.08 -1.20
CA ASN A 107 12.77 14.09 -1.61
C ASN A 107 11.98 15.37 -1.91
N ASP A 108 11.79 16.20 -0.89
CA ASP A 108 11.03 17.44 -1.01
C ASP A 108 11.98 18.61 -1.28
N ALA A 109 11.84 19.29 -2.42
CA ALA A 109 12.64 20.47 -2.77
C ALA A 109 12.38 21.67 -1.83
N LEU A 110 11.26 21.63 -1.09
CA LEU A 110 10.87 22.65 -0.11
C LEU A 110 11.36 22.36 1.32
N LEU A 111 11.98 21.21 1.57
CA LEU A 111 12.73 21.00 2.80
C LEU A 111 14.01 21.83 2.71
N VAL A 112 13.92 23.10 3.07
CA VAL A 112 15.04 24.02 3.30
C VAL A 112 16.17 23.22 3.94
N SER A 113 17.29 23.08 3.22
CA SER A 113 18.51 22.62 3.84
C SER A 113 18.84 23.66 4.90
N ASP A 114 18.83 23.25 6.17
CA ASP A 114 19.37 24.13 7.18
C ASP A 114 20.80 24.45 6.77
N LYS A 115 21.15 25.75 6.80
CA LYS A 115 22.45 26.34 6.44
C LYS A 115 23.68 25.67 7.07
N HIS A 116 23.49 24.69 7.94
CA HIS A 116 24.52 23.90 8.55
C HIS A 116 24.36 22.45 8.10
N ASN A 117 25.32 22.03 7.28
CA ASN A 117 25.63 20.71 6.72
C ASN A 117 25.50 19.53 7.71
N LYS A 118 24.31 19.31 8.27
CA LYS A 118 23.96 18.17 9.13
C LYS A 118 22.93 17.34 8.37
N PRO A 119 23.11 16.00 8.29
CA PRO A 119 22.10 15.14 7.70
C PRO A 119 20.81 15.33 8.50
N LYS A 120 19.76 15.84 7.85
CA LYS A 120 18.45 16.05 8.47
C LYS A 120 17.95 14.67 8.93
N HIS A 121 18.10 14.38 10.21
CA HIS A 121 17.56 13.16 10.81
C HIS A 121 16.04 13.18 10.60
N ASN A 122 15.53 12.12 9.96
CA ASN A 122 14.16 11.93 9.48
C ASN A 122 13.72 12.79 8.29
N LYS A 123 14.08 12.35 7.08
CA LYS A 123 13.24 12.62 5.89
C LYS A 123 11.82 12.09 6.15
N PRO A 124 10.75 12.83 5.78
CA PRO A 124 9.39 12.33 5.91
C PRO A 124 9.21 11.08 5.05
N ARG A 125 8.57 10.06 5.63
CA ARG A 125 8.36 8.75 5.01
C ARG A 125 6.88 8.52 4.76
N LYS A 126 6.56 7.95 3.61
CA LYS A 126 5.20 7.53 3.28
C LYS A 126 5.19 6.05 2.93
N TRP A 127 4.20 5.35 3.47
CA TRP A 127 4.00 3.93 3.27
C TRP A 127 2.89 3.69 2.26
N PHE A 128 3.16 2.82 1.29
CA PHE A 128 2.20 2.36 0.32
C PHE A 128 2.10 0.85 0.39
N ILE A 129 0.87 0.33 0.34
CA ILE A 129 0.61 -1.11 0.33
C ILE A 129 0.23 -1.48 -1.10
N VAL A 130 1.01 -2.35 -1.73
CA VAL A 130 0.77 -2.88 -3.06
C VAL A 130 0.49 -4.37 -2.93
N PHE A 131 -0.66 -4.83 -3.41
CA PHE A 131 -1.01 -6.25 -3.38
C PHE A 131 -0.51 -6.95 -4.64
N HIS A 132 -0.06 -8.20 -4.51
CA HIS A 132 0.51 -8.94 -5.64
C HIS A 132 -0.46 -9.04 -6.83
N ASP A 133 -1.75 -9.24 -6.56
CA ASP A 133 -2.80 -9.36 -7.57
C ASP A 133 -3.25 -8.01 -8.18
N SER A 134 -2.79 -6.90 -7.63
CA SER A 134 -3.10 -5.56 -8.14
C SER A 134 -2.15 -5.11 -9.26
N VAL A 135 -0.96 -5.69 -9.33
CA VAL A 135 0.06 -5.44 -10.37
C VAL A 135 0.30 -6.71 -11.19
N THR A 136 1.02 -6.59 -12.30
CA THR A 136 1.52 -7.77 -13.02
C THR A 136 2.71 -8.41 -12.28
N ASP A 137 2.92 -9.71 -12.45
CA ASP A 137 4.06 -10.43 -11.85
C ASP A 137 5.41 -9.80 -12.17
N SER A 138 5.58 -9.26 -13.39
CA SER A 138 6.82 -8.59 -13.79
C SER A 138 7.04 -7.28 -13.02
N GLU A 139 5.98 -6.49 -12.82
CA GLU A 139 6.04 -5.25 -12.04
C GLU A 139 6.29 -5.54 -10.56
N TYR A 140 5.64 -6.59 -10.02
CA TYR A 140 5.85 -7.02 -8.64
C TYR A 140 7.31 -7.43 -8.40
N ARG A 141 7.87 -8.24 -9.29
CA ARG A 141 9.28 -8.67 -9.22
C ARG A 141 10.24 -7.50 -9.41
N LEU A 142 9.90 -6.53 -10.25
CA LEU A 142 10.71 -5.32 -10.43
C LEU A 142 10.77 -4.50 -9.14
N LEU A 143 9.62 -4.26 -8.49
CA LEU A 143 9.56 -3.60 -7.20
C LEU A 143 10.35 -4.37 -6.12
N ALA A 144 10.17 -5.70 -6.05
CA ALA A 144 10.92 -6.54 -5.11
C ALA A 144 12.44 -6.46 -5.34
N ARG A 145 12.89 -6.44 -6.61
CA ARG A 145 14.30 -6.27 -6.95
C ARG A 145 14.84 -4.91 -6.48
N LEU A 146 14.07 -3.84 -6.66
CA LEU A 146 14.46 -2.49 -6.22
C LEU A 146 14.56 -2.38 -4.69
N ILE A 147 13.68 -3.08 -3.97
CA ILE A 147 13.77 -3.19 -2.51
C ILE A 147 15.07 -3.91 -2.10
N ASN A 148 15.41 -5.03 -2.75
CA ASN A 148 16.66 -5.75 -2.46
C ASN A 148 17.94 -5.01 -2.88
N SER A 149 17.86 -4.11 -3.86
CA SER A 149 19.03 -3.31 -4.27
C SER A 149 19.27 -2.11 -3.36
N THR A 150 18.31 -1.76 -2.50
CA THR A 150 18.41 -0.64 -1.55
C THR A 150 18.79 -1.09 -0.14
N SER A 151 18.73 -2.40 0.15
CA SER A 151 19.24 -3.05 1.37
C SER A 151 20.74 -3.31 1.30
#